data_AF-A0A955JJW2-F1
#
_entry.id   AF-A0A955JJW2-F1
#
_cell.length_a   1.000
_cell.length_b   1.000
_cell.length_c   1.000
_cell.angle_alpha   90.00
_cell.angle_beta   90.00
_cell.angle_gamma   90.00
#
_symmetry.space_group_name_H-M   'P 1'
#
loop_
_entity.id
_entity.type
_entity.pdbx_description
1 polymer ?
#
loop_
_entity_poly.entity_id
_entity_poly.type
_entity_poly.pdbx_seq_one_letter_code
_entity_poly.pdbx_strand_id
1 'polypeptide(L)' 'EICGGPHVDHTLQLAEDEKHFKIIKEESSSAGIRRIKAVLA' A
#
# COMPACT_ATOMS: atom_id res chain seq x y z
N GLU A 1 -2.50 12.71 5.23
CA GLU A 1 -3.75 12.76 6.03
C GLU A 1 -3.44 13.19 7.46
N ILE A 2 -4.45 13.32 8.33
CA ILE A 2 -4.21 13.33 9.78
C ILE A 2 -4.18 11.87 10.23
N CYS A 3 -3.00 11.37 10.62
CA CYS A 3 -2.79 10.02 11.11
C CYS A 3 -1.93 10.05 12.38
N GLY A 4 -2.25 9.16 13.33
CA GLY A 4 -1.49 8.99 14.59
C GLY A 4 -0.75 7.66 14.68
N GLY A 5 -0.60 6.95 13.56
CA GLY A 5 0.07 5.65 13.49
C GLY A 5 1.59 5.77 13.35
N PRO A 6 2.32 4.66 13.49
CA PRO A 6 3.76 4.62 13.26
C PRO A 6 4.07 4.75 11.77
N HIS A 7 4.92 5.72 11.43
CA HIS A 7 5.31 6.04 10.05
C HIS A 7 6.82 5.93 9.91
N VAL A 8 7.27 5.61 8.70
CA VAL A 8 8.67 5.76 8.28
C VAL A 8 8.98 7.24 8.01
N ASP A 9 10.25 7.63 8.14
CA ASP A 9 10.65 9.03 7.92
C ASP A 9 10.60 9.41 6.44
N HIS A 10 10.99 8.48 5.56
CA HIS A 10 11.03 8.68 4.11
C HIS A 10 10.55 7.44 3.36
N THR A 11 9.87 7.63 2.22
CA THR A 11 9.23 6.54 1.45
C THR A 11 10.20 5.49 0.92
N LEU A 12 11.46 5.87 0.66
CA LEU A 12 12.50 4.95 0.22
C LEU A 12 12.77 3.82 1.22
N GLN A 13 12.50 4.03 2.51
CA GLN A 13 12.64 2.99 3.54
C GLN A 13 11.68 1.81 3.29
N LEU A 14 10.54 2.03 2.63
CA LEU A 14 9.62 0.95 2.26
C LEU A 14 10.18 0.02 1.17
N ALA A 15 11.23 0.46 0.46
CA ALA A 15 11.93 -0.32 -0.55
C ALA A 15 13.25 -0.94 -0.04
N GLU A 16 13.52 -0.83 1.27
CA GLU A 16 14.57 -1.60 1.92
C GLU A 16 14.35 -3.10 1.69
N ASP A 17 15.43 -3.88 1.75
CA ASP A 17 15.45 -5.30 1.39
C ASP A 17 14.99 -5.59 -0.05
N GLU A 18 15.14 -4.63 -0.97
CA GLU A 18 14.71 -4.72 -2.37
C GLU A 18 13.19 -4.98 -2.55
N LYS A 19 12.39 -4.60 -1.55
CA LYS A 19 10.93 -4.76 -1.60
C LYS A 19 10.30 -3.75 -2.55
N HIS A 20 9.27 -4.19 -3.26
CA HIS A 20 8.48 -3.36 -4.15
C HIS A 20 7.01 -3.41 -3.80
N PHE A 21 6.32 -2.29 -4.01
CA PHE A 21 4.87 -2.25 -3.88
C PHE A 21 4.24 -3.10 -4.99
N LYS A 22 3.61 -4.19 -4.58
CA LYS A 22 3.00 -5.17 -5.49
C LYS A 22 1.51 -5.28 -5.20
N ILE A 23 0.71 -4.99 -6.21
CA ILE A 23 -0.74 -5.26 -6.18
C ILE A 23 -0.95 -6.76 -6.36
N ILE A 24 -1.66 -7.38 -5.42
CA ILE A 24 -1.95 -8.82 -5.44
C ILE A 24 -3.38 -9.12 -5.84
N LYS A 25 -4.29 -8.17 -5.67
CA LYS A 25 -5.68 -8.30 -6.09
C LYS A 25 -6.28 -6.93 -6.34
N GLU A 26 -7.06 -6.82 -7.41
CA GLU A 26 -7.92 -5.69 -7.65
C GLU A 26 -9.33 -6.21 -7.94
N GLU A 27 -10.34 -5.65 -7.28
CA GLU A 27 -11.73 -6.05 -7.50
C GLU A 27 -12.71 -4.88 -7.30
N SER A 28 -13.88 -5.00 -7.95
CA SER A 28 -15.01 -4.12 -7.67
C SER A 28 -15.64 -4.50 -6.32
N SER A 29 -15.77 -3.54 -5.41
CA SER A 29 -16.42 -3.76 -4.11
C SER A 29 -17.89 -3.31 -4.11
N SER A 30 -18.27 -2.34 -4.96
CA SER A 30 -19.63 -1.79 -5.14
C SER A 30 -19.64 -0.80 -6.33
N ALA A 31 -20.81 -0.26 -6.69
CA ALA A 31 -20.92 0.76 -7.75
C ALA A 31 -19.99 1.95 -7.45
N GLY A 32 -19.01 2.17 -8.33
CA GLY A 32 -18.01 3.24 -8.20
C GLY A 32 -16.89 2.99 -7.18
N ILE A 33 -16.85 1.83 -6.51
CA ILE A 33 -15.83 1.52 -5.49
C ILE A 33 -14.95 0.35 -5.93
N ARG A 34 -13.64 0.59 -5.97
CA ARG A 34 -12.60 -0.43 -6.23
C ARG A 34 -11.82 -0.74 -4.96
N ARG A 35 -11.55 -2.01 -4.71
CA ARG A 35 -10.68 -2.49 -3.64
C ARG A 35 -9.38 -2.99 -4.24
N ILE A 36 -8.27 -2.42 -3.77
CA ILE A 36 -6.92 -2.82 -4.15
C ILE A 36 -6.27 -3.44 -2.92
N LYS A 37 -5.80 -4.68 -3.06
CA LYS A 37 -4.97 -5.35 -2.06
C LYS A 37 -3.54 -5.40 -2.57
N ALA A 38 -2.60 -4.92 -1.76
CA ALA A 38 -1.19 -4.86 -2.11
C ALA A 38 -0.31 -5.23 -0.92
N VAL A 39 0.95 -5.55 -1.21
CA VAL A 39 2.01 -5.86 -0.25
C VAL A 39 3.31 -5.17 -0.67
N LEU A 40 4.27 -5.09 0.25
CA LEU A 40 5.67 -4.84 -0.07
C LEU A 40 6.36 -6.20 -0.16
N ALA A 41 6.82 -6.58 -1.35
CA ALA A 41 7.35 -7.91 -1.65
C ALA A 41 8.49 -7.86 -2.67
#